data_AF-A0A537TRZ4-F1
#
_entry.id   AF-A0A537TRZ4-F1
#
_cell.length_a   1.000
_cell.length_b   1.000
_cell.length_c   1.000
_cell.angle_alpha   90.00
_cell.angle_beta   90.00
_cell.angle_gamma   90.00
#
_symmetry.space_group_name_H-M   'P 1'
#
loop_
_entity.id
_entity.type
_entity.pdbx_description
1 polymer ?
#
loop_
_entity_poly.entity_id
_entity_poly.type
_entity_poly.pdbx_seq_one_letter_code
_entity_poly.pdbx_strand_id
1 'polypeptide(L)' 'MDVLRWRWPEEHFAVVANLPFAHSSAILAHLLGNPEIELRRADLIVQWELAAKDTAVWPATLRSTYWRAWYELSIAGRIG' A
#
# COMPACT_ATOMS: atom_id res chain seq x y z
N MET A 1 -17.21 -5.24 5.35
CA MET A 1 -16.77 -5.45 3.96
C MET A 1 -15.32 -5.90 4.01
N ASP A 2 -14.99 -7.08 3.48
CA ASP A 2 -13.63 -7.62 3.51
C ASP A 2 -12.88 -7.19 2.24
N VAL A 3 -11.97 -6.22 2.38
CA VAL A 3 -11.15 -5.70 1.26
C VAL A 3 -10.24 -6.80 0.68
N LEU A 4 -9.90 -7.84 1.45
CA LEU A 4 -9.08 -8.95 0.97
C LEU A 4 -9.84 -9.89 0.02
N ARG A 5 -11.17 -9.76 -0.06
CA ARG A 5 -12.02 -10.49 -1.01
C ARG A 5 -12.57 -9.58 -2.11
N TRP A 6 -12.14 -8.32 -2.14
CA TRP A 6 -12.57 -7.38 -3.15
C TRP A 6 -11.97 -7.77 -4.50
N ARG A 7 -12.80 -7.77 -5.55
CA ARG A 7 -12.31 -7.90 -6.92
C ARG A 7 -12.00 -6.51 -7.44
N TRP A 8 -10.73 -6.27 -7.73
CA TRP A 8 -10.28 -5.02 -8.36
C TRP A 8 -10.76 -4.94 -9.81
N PRO A 9 -10.92 -3.71 -10.35
CA PRO A 9 -11.17 -3.53 -11.77
C PRO A 9 -10.11 -4.23 -12.63
N GLU A 10 -10.52 -4.78 -13.77
CA GLU A 10 -9.61 -5.36 -14.77
C GLU A 10 -8.93 -4.27 -15.62
N GLU A 11 -9.34 -3.01 -15.48
CA GLU A 11 -8.73 -1.84 -16.10
C GLU A 11 -7.81 -1.10 -15.11
N HIS A 12 -6.91 -0.27 -15.63
CA HIS A 12 -6.04 0.55 -14.79
C HIS A 12 -6.81 1.46 -13.84
N PHE A 13 -6.48 1.40 -12.54
CA PHE A 13 -7.19 2.18 -11.53
C PHE A 13 -6.26 2.80 -10.48
N ALA A 14 -6.79 3.76 -9.74
CA ALA A 14 -6.16 4.36 -8.58
C ALA A 14 -7.01 4.13 -7.33
N VAL A 15 -6.36 4.02 -6.17
CA VAL A 15 -7.03 3.84 -4.87
C VAL A 15 -6.78 5.05 -3.99
N VAL A 16 -7.86 5.57 -3.40
CA VAL A 16 -7.79 6.56 -2.33
C VAL A 16 -8.58 6.04 -1.14
N ALA A 17 -7.92 5.81 -0.01
CA ALA A 17 -8.59 5.22 1.15
C ALA A 17 -7.95 5.60 2.48
N ASN A 18 -8.78 5.63 3.53
CA ASN A 18 -8.32 5.60 4.92
C ASN A 18 -8.37 4.15 5.41
N LEU A 19 -7.21 3.53 5.61
CA LEU A 19 -7.14 2.12 5.96
C LEU A 19 -7.32 1.92 7.48
N PRO A 20 -8.20 0.99 7.89
CA PRO A 20 -8.33 0.65 9.30
C PRO A 20 -7.03 0.01 9.81
N PHE A 21 -6.62 0.40 11.02
CA PHE A 21 -5.35 -0.06 11.61
C PHE A 21 -5.18 -1.58 11.57
N ALA A 22 -6.19 -2.33 12.05
CA ALA A 22 -6.13 -3.78 12.22
C ALA A 22 -5.83 -4.58 10.94
N HIS A 23 -6.11 -4.01 9.76
CA HIS A 23 -5.98 -4.70 8.47
C HIS A 23 -5.11 -3.96 7.45
N SER A 24 -4.60 -2.77 7.79
CA SER A 24 -3.81 -1.90 6.91
C SER A 24 -2.65 -2.64 6.21
N SER A 25 -1.86 -3.41 6.96
CA SER A 25 -0.71 -4.14 6.42
C SER A 25 -1.09 -5.27 5.46
N ALA A 26 -2.22 -5.96 5.71
CA ALA A 26 -2.73 -7.02 4.85
C ALA A 26 -3.33 -6.45 3.56
N ILE A 27 -4.04 -5.33 3.66
CA ILE A 27 -4.58 -4.61 2.50
C ILE A 27 -3.44 -4.10 1.61
N LEU A 28 -2.40 -3.49 2.20
CA LEU A 28 -1.20 -3.08 1.46
C LEU A 28 -0.51 -4.25 0.78
N ALA A 29 -0.37 -5.39 1.46
CA ALA A 29 0.23 -6.58 0.88
C ALA A 29 -0.58 -7.17 -0.27
N HIS A 30 -1.90 -7.14 -0.18
CA HIS A 30 -2.77 -7.55 -1.26
C HIS A 30 -2.66 -6.59 -2.46
N LEU A 31 -2.72 -5.28 -2.21
CA LEU A 31 -2.76 -4.24 -3.25
C LEU A 31 -1.42 -4.12 -4.01
N LEU A 32 -0.29 -4.13 -3.30
CA LEU A 32 1.04 -3.88 -3.87
C LEU A 32 1.80 -5.17 -4.19
N GLY A 33 1.37 -6.31 -3.65
CA GLY A 33 2.07 -7.59 -3.78
C GLY A 33 1.64 -8.43 -4.98
N ASN A 34 0.50 -8.14 -5.60
CA ASN A 34 0.00 -8.90 -6.75
C ASN A 34 0.19 -8.12 -8.06
N PRO A 35 1.07 -8.58 -8.98
CA PRO A 35 1.29 -7.92 -10.26
C PRO A 35 0.09 -8.02 -11.23
N GLU A 36 -0.87 -8.91 -10.99
CA GLU A 36 -2.11 -8.99 -11.78
C GLU A 36 -3.10 -7.86 -11.45
N ILE A 37 -2.85 -7.12 -10.37
CA ILE A 37 -3.67 -5.95 -10.03
C ILE A 37 -3.18 -4.77 -10.86
N GLU A 38 -4.08 -4.22 -11.67
CA GLU A 38 -3.83 -3.06 -12.56
C GLU A 38 -3.76 -1.72 -11.80
N LEU A 39 -3.12 -1.72 -10.62
CA LEU A 39 -2.96 -0.54 -9.79
C LEU A 39 -1.95 0.43 -10.40
N ARG A 40 -2.38 1.66 -10.65
CA ARG A 40 -1.48 2.75 -11.08
C ARG A 40 -0.98 3.61 -9.93
N ARG A 41 -1.80 3.81 -8.91
CA ARG A 41 -1.50 4.68 -7.78
C ARG A 41 -2.34 4.34 -6.57
N ALA A 42 -1.78 4.48 -5.37
CA ALA A 42 -2.50 4.39 -4.12
C ALA A 42 -2.15 5.57 -3.20
N ASP A 43 -3.13 6.41 -2.89
CA ASP A 43 -3.03 7.46 -1.87
C ASP A 43 -3.75 6.99 -0.61
N LEU A 44 -2.98 6.60 0.41
CA LEU A 44 -3.49 5.91 1.57
C LEU A 44 -3.22 6.69 2.85
N ILE A 45 -4.24 6.83 3.69
CA ILE A 45 -4.08 7.25 5.08
C ILE A 45 -3.90 5.97 5.91
N VAL A 46 -2.77 5.88 6.59
CA VAL A 46 -2.38 4.74 7.44
C VAL A 46 -1.75 5.24 8.73
N GLN A 47 -1.47 4.34 9.66
CA GLN A 47 -0.66 4.68 10.82
C GLN A 47 0.77 5.09 10.43
N TRP A 48 1.30 6.04 11.19
CA TRP A 48 2.62 6.61 10.97
C TRP A 48 3.73 5.55 10.95
N GLU A 49 3.71 4.62 11.89
CA GLU A 49 4.72 3.56 12.03
C GLU A 49 4.73 2.63 10.81
N LEU A 50 3.56 2.37 10.24
CA LEU A 50 3.44 1.55 9.02
C LEU A 50 3.99 2.29 7.81
N ALA A 51 3.59 3.56 7.63
CA ALA A 51 4.11 4.41 6.55
C ALA A 51 5.63 4.52 6.63
N ALA A 52 6.16 4.92 7.80
CA ALA A 52 7.59 5.10 8.01
C ALA A 52 8.38 3.81 7.76
N LYS A 53 7.86 2.66 8.18
CA LYS A 53 8.50 1.36 7.96
C LYS A 53 8.52 0.96 6.49
N ASP A 54 7.40 1.08 5.79
CA ASP A 54 7.31 0.66 4.39
C ASP A 54 8.02 1.66 3.44
N THR A 55 8.19 2.94 3.84
CA THR A 55 8.96 3.95 3.08
C THR A 55 10.43 4.10 3.52
N ALA A 56 10.92 3.37 4.53
CA ALA A 56 12.33 3.44 4.95
C ALA A 56 13.29 2.80 3.93
N VAL A 57 14.32 3.53 3.51
CA VAL A 57 15.35 3.02 2.56
C VAL A 57 16.33 2.08 3.26
N TRP A 58 16.65 2.36 4.53
CA TRP A 58 17.39 1.46 5.42
C TRP A 58 16.96 1.73 6.87
N PRO A 59 16.70 0.71 7.70
CA PRO A 59 16.59 -0.71 7.33
C PRO A 59 15.30 -0.95 6.53
N ALA A 60 15.42 -1.57 5.36
CA ALA A 60 14.28 -1.94 4.53
C ALA A 60 13.80 -3.36 4.88
N THR A 61 12.50 -3.60 4.74
CA THR A 61 11.94 -4.95 4.82
C THR A 61 12.01 -5.62 3.45
N LEU A 62 12.07 -6.95 3.39
CA LEU A 62 11.99 -7.69 2.12
C LEU A 62 10.77 -7.25 1.29
N ARG A 63 9.64 -7.06 1.97
CA ARG A 63 8.37 -6.64 1.39
C ARG A 63 8.44 -5.24 0.77
N SER A 64 8.96 -4.26 1.50
CA SER A 64 9.11 -2.89 0.99
C SER A 64 10.16 -2.80 -0.13
N THR A 65 11.21 -3.61 -0.09
CA THR A 65 12.17 -3.72 -1.19
C THR A 65 11.54 -4.29 -2.45
N TYR A 66 10.72 -5.34 -2.32
CA TYR A 66 10.00 -5.92 -3.47
C TYR A 66 9.04 -4.91 -4.10
N TRP A 67 8.24 -4.20 -3.31
CA TRP A 67 7.31 -3.20 -3.84
C TRP A 67 8.02 -2.05 -4.55
N ARG A 68 9.19 -1.64 -4.08
CA ARG A 68 9.99 -0.59 -4.72
C ARG A 68 10.52 -0.94 -6.11
N ALA A 69 10.55 -2.22 -6.47
CA ALA A 69 10.86 -2.60 -7.84
C ALA A 69 9.76 -2.18 -8.84
N TRP A 70 8.53 -1.99 -8.35
CA TRP A 70 7.34 -1.73 -9.16
C TRP A 70 6.71 -0.36 -8.89
N TYR A 71 6.87 0.18 -7.68
CA TYR A 71 6.22 1.40 -7.22
C TYR A 71 7.20 2.35 -6.54
N GLU A 72 6.97 3.65 -6.71
CA GLU A 72 7.60 4.66 -5.88
C GLU A 72 6.80 4.81 -4.58
N LEU A 73 7.46 4.61 -3.43
CA LEU A 73 6.84 4.72 -2.12
C LEU A 73 7.34 5.97 -1.39
N SER A 74 6.42 6.87 -1.04
CA SER A 74 6.74 8.12 -0.35
C SER A 74 5.64 8.50 0.65
N ILE A 75 6.00 9.33 1.63
CA ILE A 75 5.06 9.90 2.60
C ILE A 75 4.73 11.32 2.15
N ALA A 76 3.46 11.57 1.77
CA ALA A 76 3.00 12.90 1.39
C ALA A 76 2.85 13.87 2.59
N GLY A 77 2.60 13.34 3.79
CA GLY A 77 2.47 14.13 5.01
C GLY A 77 2.01 13.29 6.20
N ARG A 78 1.98 13.92 7.38
CA ARG A 78 1.44 13.33 8.61
C ARG A 78 0.15 14.06 8.99
N ILE A 79 -0.90 13.30 9.29
CA ILE A 79 -2.17 13.84 9.79
C ILE A 79 -2.11 13.87 11.32
N GLY A 80 -2.46 15.01 11.91
CA GLY A 80 -2.45 15.27 13.35
C GLY A 80 -3.85 15.31 13.95
#